data_AF-A0A969QQU3-F1
#
_entry.id   AF-A0A969QQU3-F1
#
_cell.length_a   1.000
_cell.length_b   1.000
_cell.length_c   1.000
_cell.angle_alpha   90.00
_cell.angle_beta   90.00
_cell.angle_gamma   90.00
#
_symmetry.space_group_name_H-M   'P 1'
#
loop_
_entity.id
_entity.type
_entity.pdbx_description
1 polymer ?
#
loop_
_entity_poly.entity_id
_entity_poly.type
_entity_poly.pdbx_seq_one_letter_code
_entity_poly.pdbx_strand_id
1 'polypeptide(L)'
;MQVLVWSGATVDDFIGGLGGQTWYAVFDSATDTVGPVSQQTIMHDMFCPGIAMLPNGNPFVVAGSAGGDGGQSSSIWGGSSFSKSGNVKIKRGYNTALTLANGEVRSQLQQFHTTHSRRVCSMAQWQLAARYGRANTCMHVQVFTLGGSFSGVAGEDKGGEVWSGGTWRQTTNILAQSILSDDPQGVFRTDNYPFLFAWTENSGALPHQSHLTFSSDICDGGMTASTCLGVRNGVPPAAVFHAGPSTQMNWFTNLNGAGTTTPAGTRGPTAMNGNFVMYAAGKILTVGGAPSFSLVRPPVPASVLHAAARNACGGPSWVLASPLQRVLEATCAWFCRTPLQCVQQDMHC
;
A
#
# COMPACT_ATOMS: atom_id res chain seq x y z
N MET A 1 22.16 -11.27 9.20
CA MET A 1 20.98 -10.42 8.89
C MET A 1 20.67 -9.65 10.15
N GLN A 2 20.31 -8.37 10.04
CA GLN A 2 19.91 -7.58 11.20
C GLN A 2 18.38 -7.54 11.30
N VAL A 3 17.86 -7.62 12.53
CA VAL A 3 16.44 -7.52 12.86
C VAL A 3 16.27 -6.35 13.81
N LEU A 4 15.61 -5.30 13.34
CA LEU A 4 15.21 -4.15 14.15
C LEU A 4 13.90 -4.48 14.87
N VAL A 5 13.87 -4.27 16.18
CA VAL A 5 12.67 -4.38 17.01
C VAL A 5 12.48 -3.10 17.83
N TRP A 6 11.24 -2.75 18.14
CA TRP A 6 10.91 -1.61 18.99
C TRP A 6 9.62 -1.86 19.79
N SER A 7 9.41 -1.06 20.81
CA SER A 7 8.19 -1.04 21.63
C SER A 7 7.42 0.26 21.43
N GLY A 8 7.79 1.31 22.17
CA GLY A 8 7.15 2.62 22.19
C GLY A 8 7.89 3.58 23.11
N ALA A 9 7.15 4.47 23.79
CA ALA A 9 7.73 5.44 24.71
C ALA A 9 8.43 4.83 25.95
N THR A 10 8.12 3.59 26.29
CA THR A 10 8.82 2.80 27.31
C THR A 10 9.15 1.40 26.78
N VAL A 11 9.94 0.62 27.52
CA VAL A 11 10.40 -0.72 27.08
C VAL A 11 9.28 -1.77 27.21
N ASP A 12 8.40 -1.63 28.21
CA ASP A 12 7.46 -2.66 28.67
C ASP A 12 6.01 -2.17 28.83
N ASP A 13 5.73 -0.88 28.61
CA ASP A 13 4.39 -0.29 28.60
C ASP A 13 4.20 0.74 27.46
N PHE A 14 2.95 1.01 27.11
CA PHE A 14 2.54 1.99 26.12
C PHE A 14 1.70 3.15 26.70
N ILE A 15 1.31 3.10 27.98
CA ILE A 15 0.48 4.14 28.62
C ILE A 15 1.34 5.14 29.43
N GLY A 16 2.43 4.70 30.04
CA GLY A 16 3.25 5.49 30.99
C GLY A 16 4.31 6.45 30.43
N GLY A 17 4.32 6.77 29.13
CA GLY A 17 5.36 7.59 28.49
C GLY A 17 5.00 9.07 28.27
N LEU A 18 6.01 9.95 28.24
CA LEU A 18 5.84 11.38 27.88
C LEU A 18 5.45 11.59 26.39
N GLY A 19 5.48 10.52 25.58
CA GLY A 19 5.29 10.56 24.13
C GLY A 19 6.52 11.10 23.38
N GLY A 20 6.60 10.83 22.08
CA GLY A 20 7.67 11.38 21.22
C GLY A 20 9.03 10.67 21.29
N GLN A 21 9.14 9.60 22.06
CA GLN A 21 10.34 8.77 22.16
C GLN A 21 10.01 7.33 21.80
N THR A 22 11.00 6.60 21.27
CA THR A 22 10.86 5.18 20.93
C THR A 22 12.08 4.41 21.43
N TRP A 23 11.83 3.32 22.15
CA TRP A 23 12.84 2.33 22.52
C TRP A 23 12.97 1.26 21.42
N TYR A 24 14.20 0.91 21.06
CA TYR A 24 14.50 -0.09 20.05
C TYR A 24 15.76 -0.90 20.38
N ALA A 25 15.90 -2.05 19.73
CA ALA A 25 17.10 -2.86 19.75
C ALA A 25 17.33 -3.48 18.36
N VAL A 26 18.56 -3.89 18.10
CA VAL A 26 18.93 -4.58 16.85
C VAL A 26 19.53 -5.93 17.21
N PHE A 27 18.91 -6.99 16.73
CA PHE A 27 19.46 -8.34 16.78
C PHE A 27 20.29 -8.60 15.52
N ASP A 28 21.51 -9.08 15.67
CA ASP A 28 22.34 -9.55 14.57
C ASP A 28 22.38 -11.08 14.53
N SER A 29 21.77 -11.64 13.48
CA SER A 29 21.70 -13.08 13.29
C SER A 29 23.04 -13.73 12.92
N ALA A 30 24.04 -12.95 12.50
CA ALA A 30 25.34 -13.48 12.14
C ALA A 30 26.18 -13.79 13.38
N THR A 31 25.99 -13.00 14.45
CA THR A 31 26.69 -13.15 15.72
C THR A 31 25.80 -13.71 16.83
N ASP A 32 24.50 -13.86 16.57
CA ASP A 32 23.48 -14.27 17.55
C ASP A 32 23.46 -13.37 18.80
N THR A 33 23.58 -12.06 18.57
CA THR A 33 23.66 -11.07 19.64
C THR A 33 22.63 -9.96 19.48
N VAL A 34 22.07 -9.51 20.59
CA VAL A 34 21.23 -8.30 20.65
C VAL A 34 22.10 -7.12 21.08
N GLY A 35 22.07 -6.04 20.30
CA GLY A 35 22.69 -4.77 20.66
C GLY A 35 22.02 -4.10 21.86
N PRO A 36 22.56 -2.98 22.35
CA PRO A 36 21.98 -2.28 23.49
C PRO A 36 20.55 -1.80 23.20
N VAL A 37 19.66 -1.98 24.17
CA VAL A 37 18.33 -1.37 24.17
C VAL A 37 18.50 0.15 24.25
N SER A 38 18.12 0.83 23.18
CA SER A 38 18.41 2.24 22.95
C SER A 38 17.12 3.04 22.90
N GLN A 39 17.09 4.20 23.56
CA GLN A 39 16.00 5.16 23.42
C GLN A 39 16.38 6.24 22.41
N GLN A 40 15.45 6.61 21.54
CA GLN A 40 15.59 7.81 20.71
C GLN A 40 14.42 8.76 20.94
N THR A 41 14.73 10.01 21.28
CA THR A 41 13.75 11.10 21.31
C THR A 41 13.77 11.79 19.96
N ILE A 42 12.82 11.43 19.10
CA ILE A 42 12.68 11.99 17.75
C ILE A 42 11.32 12.63 17.53
N MET A 43 10.57 12.92 18.60
CA MET A 43 9.18 13.34 18.53
C MET A 43 8.29 12.33 17.81
N HIS A 44 8.59 11.03 17.92
CA HIS A 44 7.78 9.94 17.36
C HIS A 44 7.79 8.76 18.34
N ASP A 45 6.64 8.48 18.95
CA ASP A 45 6.39 7.23 19.67
C ASP A 45 5.73 6.24 18.71
N MET A 46 6.50 5.21 18.32
CA MET A 46 6.18 4.27 17.27
C MET A 46 5.40 3.03 17.75
N PHE A 47 4.74 3.10 18.90
CA PHE A 47 3.76 2.08 19.27
C PHE A 47 2.52 2.18 18.37
N CYS A 48 1.91 1.04 17.97
CA CYS A 48 0.75 0.97 17.06
C CYS A 48 0.91 1.64 15.67
N PRO A 49 2.05 1.57 14.98
CA PRO A 49 2.24 2.33 13.73
C PRO A 49 1.73 1.55 12.51
N GLY A 50 1.62 2.24 11.37
CA GLY A 50 1.74 1.62 10.06
C GLY A 50 3.21 1.50 9.65
N ILE A 51 3.58 0.45 8.92
CA ILE A 51 4.97 0.20 8.51
C ILE A 51 5.00 -0.08 7.01
N ALA A 52 5.89 0.61 6.30
CA ALA A 52 6.20 0.35 4.90
C ALA A 52 7.70 0.13 4.72
N MET A 53 8.09 -0.57 3.65
CA MET A 53 9.50 -0.73 3.29
C MET A 53 9.81 0.15 2.08
N LEU A 54 10.72 1.11 2.25
CA LEU A 54 11.18 1.92 1.13
C LEU A 54 12.00 1.06 0.15
N PRO A 55 12.10 1.43 -1.14
CA PRO A 55 12.80 0.61 -2.12
C PRO A 55 14.31 0.48 -1.90
N ASN A 56 14.91 1.31 -1.04
CA ASN A 56 16.29 1.17 -0.59
C ASN A 56 16.45 0.14 0.55
N GLY A 57 15.36 -0.50 0.98
CA GLY A 57 15.35 -1.47 2.09
C GLY A 57 15.19 -0.85 3.47
N ASN A 58 14.96 0.47 3.57
CA ASN A 58 14.79 1.12 4.86
C ASN A 58 13.34 1.01 5.36
N PRO A 59 13.11 0.56 6.61
CA PRO A 59 11.82 0.67 7.27
C PRO A 59 11.34 2.12 7.35
N PHE A 60 10.09 2.36 7.00
CA PHE A 60 9.40 3.63 7.13
C PHE A 60 8.16 3.44 8.02
N VAL A 61 8.22 4.06 9.20
CA VAL A 61 7.20 3.98 10.24
C VAL A 61 6.29 5.20 10.15
N VAL A 62 4.99 4.97 10.15
CA VAL A 62 3.95 5.96 9.87
C VAL A 62 2.92 5.95 10.99
N ALA A 63 2.87 7.07 11.71
CA ALA A 63 1.96 7.32 12.82
C ALA A 63 2.13 6.32 13.98
N GLY A 64 1.17 6.27 14.91
CA GLY A 64 1.30 5.42 16.09
C GLY A 64 0.56 5.96 17.32
N SER A 65 1.23 5.90 18.46
CA SER A 65 0.70 6.16 19.80
C SER A 65 -0.10 7.46 19.92
N ALA A 66 -1.10 7.45 20.81
CA ALA A 66 -1.88 8.64 21.17
C ALA A 66 -1.08 9.67 22.00
N GLY A 67 0.07 9.26 22.56
CA GLY A 67 0.96 10.13 23.35
C GLY A 67 1.86 11.01 22.48
N GLY A 68 1.94 12.30 22.83
CA GLY A 68 2.77 13.29 22.14
C GLY A 68 2.43 13.43 20.65
N ASP A 69 3.45 13.42 19.80
CA ASP A 69 3.33 13.55 18.35
C ASP A 69 3.24 12.20 17.62
N GLY A 70 3.17 11.06 18.33
CA GLY A 70 3.22 9.71 17.75
C GLY A 70 2.25 9.53 16.59
N GLY A 71 0.96 9.78 16.83
CA GLY A 71 -0.09 9.66 15.82
C GLY A 71 0.04 10.58 14.58
N GLN A 72 0.89 11.62 14.58
CA GLN A 72 1.12 12.48 13.40
C GLN A 72 2.43 12.22 12.69
N SER A 73 3.32 11.45 13.28
CA SER A 73 4.71 11.43 12.89
C SER A 73 5.00 10.40 11.81
N SER A 74 6.01 10.62 10.99
CA SER A 74 6.61 9.54 10.21
C SER A 74 8.13 9.57 10.27
N SER A 75 8.75 8.40 10.33
CA SER A 75 10.19 8.25 10.56
C SER A 75 10.79 7.09 9.78
N ILE A 76 12.01 7.28 9.28
CA ILE A 76 12.74 6.31 8.47
C ILE A 76 13.92 5.77 9.28
N TRP A 77 14.09 4.46 9.31
CA TRP A 77 15.28 3.83 9.86
C TRP A 77 16.45 3.94 8.87
N GLY A 78 17.56 4.52 9.32
CA GLY A 78 18.76 4.74 8.51
C GLY A 78 19.82 3.64 8.62
N GLY A 79 19.56 2.55 9.36
CA GLY A 79 20.52 1.48 9.64
C GLY A 79 21.09 1.52 11.05
N SER A 80 21.15 2.69 11.68
CA SER A 80 21.64 2.87 13.06
C SER A 80 20.76 3.76 13.93
N SER A 81 19.90 4.58 13.32
CA SER A 81 18.99 5.49 14.02
C SER A 81 17.81 5.85 13.13
N PHE A 82 16.77 6.40 13.74
CA PHE A 82 15.62 6.94 13.03
C PHE A 82 15.81 8.43 12.68
N SER A 83 15.29 8.84 11.53
CA SER A 83 15.16 10.24 11.12
C SER A 83 13.70 10.57 10.77
N LYS A 84 13.28 11.82 10.98
CA LYS A 84 11.92 12.27 10.64
C LYS A 84 11.75 12.45 9.14
N SER A 85 10.55 12.16 8.64
CA SER A 85 10.23 12.18 7.19
C SER A 85 8.99 13.01 6.82
N GLY A 86 8.41 13.73 7.78
CA GLY A 86 7.19 14.53 7.61
C GLY A 86 6.06 14.06 8.53
N ASN A 87 4.99 14.85 8.61
CA ASN A 87 3.83 14.50 9.44
C ASN A 87 2.61 14.17 8.57
N VAL A 88 1.92 13.07 8.90
CA VAL A 88 0.58 12.79 8.38
C VAL A 88 -0.37 13.90 8.83
N LYS A 89 -1.40 14.19 8.03
CA LYS A 89 -2.37 15.25 8.33
C LYS A 89 -3.42 14.79 9.32
N ILE A 90 -3.74 13.50 9.31
CA ILE A 90 -4.71 12.91 10.23
C ILE A 90 -3.95 12.09 11.27
N LYS A 91 -4.18 12.38 12.56
CA LYS A 91 -3.66 11.55 13.66
C LYS A 91 -4.23 10.14 13.55
N ARG A 92 -3.37 9.11 13.54
CA ARG A 92 -3.80 7.71 13.41
C ARG A 92 -2.87 6.72 14.11
N GLY A 93 -3.40 5.54 14.41
CA GLY A 93 -2.67 4.39 14.93
C GLY A 93 -3.44 3.11 14.61
N TYR A 94 -2.74 1.99 14.41
CA TYR A 94 -3.27 0.78 13.76
C TYR A 94 -3.68 0.98 12.30
N ASN A 95 -3.16 2.03 11.66
CA ASN A 95 -3.22 2.18 10.22
C ASN A 95 -2.33 1.14 9.53
N THR A 96 -2.58 0.89 8.25
CA THR A 96 -1.65 0.15 7.40
C THR A 96 -1.01 1.11 6.42
N ALA A 97 0.31 1.01 6.29
CA ALA A 97 1.10 1.76 5.33
C ALA A 97 1.75 0.81 4.32
N LEU A 98 1.94 1.26 3.09
CA LEU A 98 2.64 0.48 2.08
C LEU A 98 3.32 1.37 1.04
N THR A 99 4.43 0.90 0.51
CA THR A 99 5.12 1.58 -0.60
C THR A 99 4.38 1.30 -1.90
N LEU A 100 4.03 2.36 -2.62
CA LEU A 100 3.31 2.26 -3.87
C LEU A 100 4.20 1.75 -5.01
N ALA A 101 3.58 0.99 -5.93
CA ALA A 101 4.26 0.42 -7.09
C ALA A 101 4.41 1.40 -8.27
N ASN A 102 4.07 2.68 -8.09
CA ASN A 102 4.02 3.67 -9.18
C ASN A 102 5.35 4.32 -9.54
N GLY A 103 6.47 3.98 -8.87
CA GLY A 103 7.82 4.49 -9.15
C GLY A 103 7.82 5.78 -9.96
N GLU A 104 7.29 6.87 -9.39
CA GLU A 104 6.80 7.99 -10.19
C GLU A 104 7.95 8.59 -10.98
N VAL A 105 7.88 8.50 -12.31
CA VAL A 105 8.87 9.13 -13.19
C VAL A 105 8.41 10.53 -13.48
N ARG A 106 9.09 11.53 -12.92
CA ARG A 106 8.96 12.91 -13.39
C ARG A 106 9.98 13.13 -14.49
N SER A 107 9.52 13.24 -15.74
CA SER A 107 10.36 13.69 -16.84
C SER A 107 10.78 15.13 -16.55
N GLN A 108 12.06 15.35 -16.27
CA GLN A 108 12.63 16.68 -16.30
C GLN A 108 12.86 16.98 -17.78
N LEU A 109 12.12 17.94 -18.36
CA LEU A 109 12.52 18.54 -19.63
C LEU A 109 13.96 19.02 -19.46
N GLN A 110 14.90 18.45 -20.22
CA GLN A 110 16.24 19.01 -20.36
C GLN A 110 16.11 20.41 -20.97
N GLN A 111 15.91 21.44 -20.15
CA GLN A 111 16.31 22.78 -20.55
C GLN A 111 17.83 22.83 -20.47
N PHE A 112 18.47 22.57 -21.60
CA PHE A 112 19.85 22.97 -21.84
C PHE A 112 19.89 24.51 -21.80
N HIS A 113 20.06 25.07 -20.60
CA HIS A 113 20.66 26.39 -20.47
C HIS A 113 21.93 26.25 -19.66
N THR A 114 22.99 26.76 -20.27
CA THR A 114 24.39 26.69 -19.88
C THR A 114 24.63 27.18 -18.46
N THR A 115 25.60 26.54 -17.79
CA THR A 115 26.26 26.97 -16.55
C THR A 115 25.40 26.98 -15.28
N HIS A 116 25.21 25.78 -14.70
CA HIS A 116 25.42 25.41 -13.28
C HIS A 116 24.71 24.06 -13.03
N SER A 117 25.48 22.96 -12.94
CA SER A 117 24.95 21.61 -12.69
C SER A 117 24.43 21.51 -11.25
N ARG A 118 23.15 21.86 -11.03
CA ARG A 118 22.42 21.40 -9.84
C ARG A 118 22.06 19.92 -10.08
N ARG A 119 22.51 19.02 -9.20
CA ARG A 119 22.03 17.64 -9.19
C ARG A 119 20.52 17.67 -8.95
N VAL A 120 19.74 17.34 -9.98
CA VAL A 120 18.28 17.48 -10.00
C VAL A 120 17.57 16.41 -9.16
N CYS A 121 18.25 15.29 -8.87
CA CYS A 121 17.75 14.20 -8.04
C CYS A 121 18.86 13.64 -7.15
N SER A 122 18.49 13.05 -6.02
CA SER A 122 19.45 12.39 -5.14
C SER A 122 20.03 11.14 -5.82
N MET A 123 21.26 10.76 -5.46
CA MET A 123 21.89 9.52 -5.94
C MET A 123 20.98 8.30 -5.72
N ALA A 124 20.21 8.28 -4.62
CA ALA A 124 19.25 7.22 -4.32
C ALA A 124 18.09 7.14 -5.32
N GLN A 125 17.54 8.29 -5.75
CA GLN A 125 16.46 8.33 -6.75
C GLN A 125 16.94 7.84 -8.12
N TRP A 126 18.18 8.16 -8.48
CA TRP A 126 18.79 7.70 -9.73
C TRP A 126 19.16 6.21 -9.69
N GLN A 127 19.79 5.74 -8.61
CA GLN A 127 20.10 4.32 -8.42
C GLN A 127 18.84 3.45 -8.42
N LEU A 128 17.74 3.97 -7.86
CA LEU A 128 16.46 3.30 -7.89
C LEU A 128 15.89 3.20 -9.31
N ALA A 129 15.91 4.30 -10.06
CA ALA A 129 15.49 4.31 -11.46
C ALA A 129 16.31 3.33 -12.31
N ALA A 130 17.64 3.27 -12.10
CA ALA A 130 18.54 2.35 -12.78
C ALA A 130 18.22 0.87 -12.46
N ARG A 131 17.89 0.53 -11.20
CA ARG A 131 17.45 -0.83 -10.82
C ARG A 131 16.19 -1.27 -11.56
N TYR A 132 15.30 -0.33 -11.87
CA TYR A 132 14.09 -0.58 -12.66
C TYR A 132 14.28 -0.40 -14.18
N GLY A 133 15.52 -0.37 -14.67
CA GLY A 133 15.83 -0.28 -16.10
C GLY A 133 15.55 1.09 -16.73
N ARG A 134 15.51 2.17 -15.93
CA ARG A 134 15.19 3.54 -16.38
C ARG A 134 16.41 4.45 -16.24
N ALA A 135 17.33 4.39 -17.19
CA ALA A 135 18.44 5.34 -17.27
C ALA A 135 17.92 6.77 -17.52
N ASN A 136 18.53 7.77 -16.89
CA ASN A 136 18.24 9.21 -17.06
C ASN A 136 16.87 9.70 -16.54
N THR A 137 16.22 8.98 -15.63
CA THR A 137 15.00 9.43 -14.95
C THR A 137 15.15 9.44 -13.43
N CYS A 138 14.25 10.14 -12.74
CA CYS A 138 14.17 10.13 -11.29
C CYS A 138 12.91 9.36 -10.88
N MET A 139 13.08 8.31 -10.09
CA MET A 139 11.95 7.66 -9.44
C MET A 139 11.63 8.35 -8.12
N HIS A 140 10.37 8.74 -7.98
CA HIS A 140 9.81 9.21 -6.73
C HIS A 140 9.14 8.04 -6.01
N VAL A 141 9.57 7.82 -4.78
CA VAL A 141 8.98 6.82 -3.89
C VAL A 141 7.76 7.45 -3.23
N GLN A 142 6.66 6.73 -3.25
CA GLN A 142 5.46 7.12 -2.54
C GLN A 142 5.04 6.05 -1.55
N VAL A 143 4.44 6.47 -0.44
CA VAL A 143 3.85 5.58 0.56
C VAL A 143 2.40 5.98 0.77
N PHE A 144 1.50 5.01 0.74
CA PHE A 144 0.08 5.20 1.03
C PHE A 144 -0.23 4.67 2.43
N THR A 145 -1.10 5.37 3.16
CA THR A 145 -1.65 4.90 4.43
C THR A 145 -3.16 5.12 4.48
N LEU A 146 -3.86 4.25 5.21
CA LEU A 146 -5.32 4.33 5.41
C LEU A 146 -5.72 3.76 6.77
N GLY A 147 -6.83 4.25 7.32
CA GLY A 147 -7.44 3.75 8.55
C GLY A 147 -6.67 4.13 9.82
N GLY A 148 -7.02 3.48 10.92
CA GLY A 148 -6.29 3.58 12.19
C GLY A 148 -6.88 4.58 13.17
N SER A 149 -8.01 4.25 13.77
CA SER A 149 -8.67 5.06 14.80
C SER A 149 -8.19 4.79 16.24
N PHE A 150 -7.11 4.02 16.44
CA PHE A 150 -6.54 3.81 17.77
C PHE A 150 -6.08 5.12 18.44
N SER A 151 -5.57 6.06 17.64
CA SER A 151 -5.13 7.36 18.10
C SER A 151 -5.70 8.49 17.25
N GLY A 152 -5.57 9.72 17.76
CA GLY A 152 -6.17 10.91 17.17
C GLY A 152 -7.59 11.16 17.66
N VAL A 153 -8.33 11.99 16.92
CA VAL A 153 -9.69 12.36 17.29
C VAL A 153 -10.63 11.19 17.00
N ALA A 154 -11.44 10.80 17.99
CA ALA A 154 -12.43 9.75 17.83
C ALA A 154 -13.52 10.17 16.84
N GLY A 155 -13.89 9.28 15.92
CA GLY A 155 -14.92 9.53 14.90
C GLY A 155 -14.50 10.42 13.74
N GLU A 156 -13.26 10.92 13.73
CA GLU A 156 -12.66 11.56 12.56
C GLU A 156 -12.43 10.52 11.46
N ASP A 157 -12.80 10.83 10.21
CA ASP A 157 -12.52 9.92 9.08
C ASP A 157 -11.01 9.79 8.87
N LYS A 158 -10.49 8.58 9.06
CA LYS A 158 -9.07 8.25 8.86
C LYS A 158 -8.76 7.91 7.40
N GLY A 159 -9.26 8.74 6.47
CA GLY A 159 -9.11 8.58 5.03
C GLY A 159 -7.66 8.52 4.54
N GLY A 160 -7.50 8.23 3.26
CA GLY A 160 -6.21 7.94 2.64
C GLY A 160 -5.24 9.13 2.64
N GLU A 161 -3.95 8.84 2.81
CA GLU A 161 -2.88 9.83 2.66
C GLU A 161 -1.72 9.24 1.87
N VAL A 162 -1.10 10.06 1.02
CA VAL A 162 0.07 9.71 0.23
C VAL A 162 1.25 10.58 0.66
N TRP A 163 2.34 9.92 1.04
CA TRP A 163 3.63 10.54 1.24
C TRP A 163 4.41 10.58 -0.08
N SER A 164 5.04 11.70 -0.38
CA SER A 164 6.00 11.83 -1.47
C SER A 164 7.01 12.94 -1.13
N GLY A 165 8.30 12.63 -1.25
CA GLY A 165 9.37 13.64 -1.09
C GLY A 165 9.37 14.35 0.27
N GLY A 166 9.07 13.64 1.36
CA GLY A 166 9.06 14.21 2.71
C GLY A 166 7.75 14.88 3.13
N THR A 167 6.73 14.88 2.27
CA THR A 167 5.45 15.55 2.52
C THR A 167 4.28 14.58 2.40
N TRP A 168 3.30 14.70 3.29
CA TRP A 168 2.03 13.99 3.23
C TRP A 168 0.93 14.84 2.61
N ARG A 169 0.08 14.21 1.80
CA ARG A 169 -1.13 14.80 1.22
C ARG A 169 -2.30 13.83 1.39
N GLN A 170 -3.45 14.35 1.82
CA GLN A 170 -4.69 13.60 1.90
C GLN A 170 -5.29 13.34 0.50
N THR A 171 -5.94 12.19 0.36
CA THR A 171 -6.87 11.89 -0.72
C THR A 171 -8.28 12.24 -0.25
N THR A 172 -9.00 13.08 -0.98
CA THR A 172 -10.33 13.56 -0.55
C THR A 172 -11.46 12.55 -0.78
N ASN A 173 -11.24 11.53 -1.61
CA ASN A 173 -12.27 10.57 -2.05
C ASN A 173 -11.95 9.10 -1.67
N ILE A 174 -10.86 8.86 -0.94
CA ILE A 174 -10.61 7.55 -0.31
C ILE A 174 -10.87 7.72 1.17
N LEU A 175 -12.09 7.42 1.57
CA LEU A 175 -12.60 7.59 2.94
C LEU A 175 -12.44 6.28 3.72
N ALA A 176 -12.20 6.39 5.03
CA ALA A 176 -12.13 5.21 5.91
C ALA A 176 -13.48 4.47 5.96
N GLN A 177 -14.59 5.18 5.71
CA GLN A 177 -15.92 4.60 5.55
C GLN A 177 -15.98 3.42 4.57
N SER A 178 -15.12 3.40 3.54
CA SER A 178 -15.10 2.32 2.56
C SER A 178 -14.49 1.01 3.08
N ILE A 179 -13.73 1.05 4.18
CA ILE A 179 -12.99 -0.09 4.73
C ILE A 179 -13.54 -0.58 6.08
N LEU A 180 -14.62 0.00 6.58
CA LEU A 180 -15.12 -0.31 7.92
C LEU A 180 -15.56 -1.77 8.02
N SER A 181 -15.12 -2.42 9.09
CA SER A 181 -15.61 -3.72 9.53
C SER A 181 -16.91 -3.58 10.36
N ASP A 182 -17.48 -4.72 10.74
CA ASP A 182 -18.71 -4.77 11.55
C ASP A 182 -18.44 -4.85 13.07
N ASP A 183 -17.33 -4.25 13.52
CA ASP A 183 -16.91 -4.33 14.92
C ASP A 183 -17.91 -3.60 15.85
N PRO A 184 -18.44 -4.26 16.89
CA PRO A 184 -19.42 -3.66 17.80
C PRO A 184 -18.84 -2.52 18.66
N GLN A 185 -17.52 -2.38 18.75
CA GLN A 185 -16.87 -1.24 19.42
C GLN A 185 -16.82 0.01 18.54
N GLY A 186 -17.36 -0.06 17.31
CA GLY A 186 -17.53 1.07 16.41
C GLY A 186 -16.22 1.57 15.80
N VAL A 187 -16.23 2.83 15.36
CA VAL A 187 -15.15 3.46 14.58
C VAL A 187 -13.76 3.34 15.19
N PHE A 188 -13.66 3.22 16.52
CA PHE A 188 -12.38 2.98 17.20
C PHE A 188 -11.68 1.68 16.75
N ARG A 189 -12.45 0.70 16.26
CA ARG A 189 -11.95 -0.60 15.80
C ARG A 189 -12.16 -0.88 14.32
N THR A 190 -13.21 -0.34 13.73
CA THR A 190 -13.68 -0.80 12.41
C THR A 190 -12.75 -0.43 11.24
N ASP A 191 -11.88 0.57 11.39
CA ASP A 191 -10.92 0.99 10.35
C ASP A 191 -9.47 0.55 10.63
N ASN A 192 -9.25 -0.33 11.60
CA ASN A 192 -7.91 -0.77 11.99
C ASN A 192 -7.42 -1.94 11.11
N TYR A 193 -6.10 -1.98 10.91
CA TYR A 193 -5.37 -3.04 10.20
C TYR A 193 -5.89 -3.41 8.81
N PRO A 194 -6.16 -2.45 7.90
CA PRO A 194 -6.60 -2.77 6.56
C PRO A 194 -5.56 -3.63 5.79
N PHE A 195 -6.03 -4.69 5.14
CA PHE A 195 -5.24 -5.63 4.35
C PHE A 195 -4.94 -5.00 2.99
N LEU A 196 -3.90 -4.18 2.94
CA LEU A 196 -3.56 -3.41 1.75
C LEU A 196 -2.45 -4.06 0.94
N PHE A 197 -2.62 -4.09 -0.38
CA PHE A 197 -1.61 -4.55 -1.34
C PHE A 197 -1.34 -3.48 -2.38
N ALA A 198 -0.05 -3.17 -2.59
CA ALA A 198 0.38 -2.34 -3.70
C ALA A 198 0.08 -3.04 -5.02
N TRP A 199 -0.43 -2.29 -6.00
CA TRP A 199 -0.75 -2.81 -7.31
C TRP A 199 -0.44 -1.76 -8.39
N THR A 200 -0.41 -2.20 -9.65
CA THR A 200 -0.28 -1.32 -10.81
C THR A 200 -1.52 -1.44 -11.67
N GLU A 201 -2.07 -0.32 -12.15
CA GLU A 201 -3.09 -0.35 -13.20
C GLU A 201 -2.47 -1.00 -14.45
N ASN A 202 -2.95 -2.17 -14.89
CA ASN A 202 -2.46 -3.01 -16.02
C ASN A 202 -1.50 -4.20 -15.74
N SER A 203 -1.34 -4.71 -14.51
CA SER A 203 -0.54 -5.94 -14.25
C SER A 203 -1.15 -7.27 -14.78
N GLY A 204 -2.11 -7.21 -15.71
CA GLY A 204 -2.67 -8.38 -16.39
C GLY A 204 -1.76 -8.96 -17.49
N ALA A 205 -0.70 -8.24 -17.89
CA ALA A 205 0.30 -8.80 -18.78
C ALA A 205 1.35 -9.56 -17.97
N LEU A 206 1.16 -10.88 -17.84
CA LEU A 206 2.28 -11.79 -17.57
C LEU A 206 3.40 -11.45 -18.58
N PRO A 207 4.69 -11.43 -18.17
CA PRO A 207 5.79 -11.23 -19.08
C PRO A 207 5.97 -12.50 -19.92
N HIS A 208 5.09 -12.74 -20.89
CA HIS A 208 5.45 -13.58 -22.01
C HIS A 208 6.39 -12.78 -22.90
N GLN A 209 7.60 -13.31 -23.03
CA GLN A 209 8.60 -12.80 -23.94
C GLN A 209 8.01 -12.65 -25.35
N SER A 210 7.98 -11.43 -25.86
CA SER A 210 8.24 -11.12 -27.27
C SER A 210 8.05 -9.63 -27.51
N HIS A 211 9.12 -8.95 -27.91
CA HIS A 211 9.15 -7.74 -28.74
C HIS A 211 8.14 -6.63 -28.42
N LEU A 212 8.66 -5.54 -27.86
CA LEU A 212 8.00 -4.23 -27.77
C LEU A 212 7.68 -3.70 -29.19
N THR A 213 6.49 -3.98 -29.70
CA THR A 213 5.87 -3.17 -30.77
C THR A 213 5.03 -2.08 -30.12
N PHE A 214 5.49 -0.83 -30.26
CA PHE A 214 4.74 0.37 -29.90
C PHE A 214 3.48 0.45 -30.77
N SER A 215 2.30 0.20 -30.19
CA SER A 215 1.02 0.52 -30.82
C SER A 215 0.45 1.77 -30.18
N SER A 216 0.03 2.72 -31.03
CA SER A 216 -0.41 4.08 -30.71
C SER A 216 -1.82 4.21 -30.11
N ASP A 217 -2.51 3.10 -29.86
CA ASP A 217 -3.98 3.12 -29.82
C ASP A 217 -4.59 2.90 -28.42
N ILE A 218 -3.86 3.22 -27.34
CA ILE A 218 -4.35 3.03 -25.94
C ILE A 218 -5.29 4.16 -25.42
N CYS A 219 -5.49 5.24 -26.17
CA CYS A 219 -6.37 6.33 -25.73
C CYS A 219 -7.74 6.28 -26.44
N ASP A 220 -8.66 5.44 -25.96
CA ASP A 220 -10.08 5.50 -26.34
C ASP A 220 -10.98 5.72 -25.11
N GLY A 221 -11.95 6.63 -25.25
CA GLY A 221 -13.15 6.73 -24.41
C GLY A 221 -13.02 7.35 -23.01
N GLY A 222 -12.68 8.64 -22.90
CA GLY A 222 -13.05 9.46 -21.73
C GLY A 222 -11.96 9.78 -20.70
N MET A 223 -10.70 9.39 -20.93
CA MET A 223 -9.59 9.81 -20.07
C MET A 223 -9.17 11.26 -20.36
N THR A 224 -8.86 12.05 -19.33
CA THR A 224 -8.35 13.41 -19.51
C THR A 224 -6.90 13.37 -20.04
N ALA A 225 -6.48 14.39 -20.77
CA ALA A 225 -5.17 14.43 -21.44
C ALA A 225 -3.97 14.20 -20.50
N SER A 226 -4.13 14.49 -19.19
CA SER A 226 -3.12 14.23 -18.17
C SER A 226 -2.95 12.74 -17.82
N THR A 227 -4.01 11.93 -17.95
CA THR A 227 -3.98 10.48 -17.73
C THR A 227 -3.28 9.76 -18.89
N CYS A 228 -3.51 10.19 -20.14
CA CYS A 228 -2.79 9.66 -21.31
C CYS A 228 -1.29 10.03 -21.32
N LEU A 229 -0.88 11.15 -20.71
CA LEU A 229 0.53 11.54 -20.54
C LEU A 229 1.31 10.62 -19.59
N GLY A 230 0.65 10.06 -18.57
CA GLY A 230 1.26 9.07 -17.65
C GLY A 230 1.60 7.76 -18.35
N VAL A 231 0.74 7.32 -19.27
CA VAL A 231 0.95 6.08 -20.05
C VAL A 231 2.05 6.24 -21.10
N ARG A 232 2.20 7.42 -21.73
CA ARG A 232 3.30 7.71 -22.67
C ARG A 232 4.69 7.68 -22.01
N ASN A 233 4.77 7.86 -20.69
CA ASN A 233 6.00 7.78 -19.91
C ASN A 233 6.26 6.41 -19.26
N GLY A 234 5.40 5.41 -19.54
CA GLY A 234 5.70 3.99 -19.34
C GLY A 234 5.73 3.49 -17.90
N VAL A 235 5.15 4.20 -16.92
CA VAL A 235 4.91 3.65 -15.57
C VAL A 235 3.40 3.56 -15.33
N PRO A 236 2.85 2.36 -15.12
CA PRO A 236 1.43 2.22 -14.81
C PRO A 236 1.07 2.98 -13.53
N PRO A 237 -0.07 3.67 -13.48
CA PRO A 237 -0.53 4.33 -12.27
C PRO A 237 -0.61 3.33 -11.10
N ALA A 238 -0.28 3.77 -9.88
CA ALA A 238 -0.43 2.90 -8.71
C ALA A 238 -1.91 2.75 -8.38
N ALA A 239 -2.26 1.50 -8.08
CA ALA A 239 -3.48 1.14 -7.40
C ALA A 239 -3.14 0.51 -6.05
N VAL A 240 -4.10 0.51 -5.14
CA VAL A 240 -4.04 -0.27 -3.91
C VAL A 240 -5.26 -1.17 -3.86
N PHE A 241 -5.03 -2.46 -3.64
CA PHE A 241 -6.09 -3.42 -3.38
C PHE A 241 -6.28 -3.55 -1.86
N HIS A 242 -7.50 -3.32 -1.40
CA HIS A 242 -7.93 -3.54 -0.03
C HIS A 242 -8.70 -4.85 0.05
N ALA A 243 -8.08 -5.87 0.64
CA ALA A 243 -8.60 -7.22 0.73
C ALA A 243 -9.40 -7.50 2.02
N GLY A 244 -9.45 -6.55 2.97
CA GLY A 244 -10.02 -6.75 4.31
C GLY A 244 -9.47 -5.78 5.35
N PRO A 245 -9.81 -5.93 6.64
CA PRO A 245 -10.51 -7.06 7.25
C PRO A 245 -12.03 -7.01 7.05
N SER A 246 -12.59 -5.90 6.58
CA SER A 246 -14.03 -5.80 6.29
C SER A 246 -14.48 -6.85 5.28
N THR A 247 -15.79 -7.06 5.23
CA THR A 247 -16.44 -7.95 4.26
C THR A 247 -16.26 -7.45 2.82
N GLN A 248 -16.38 -6.14 2.61
CA GLN A 248 -16.29 -5.48 1.30
C GLN A 248 -14.82 -5.15 0.95
N MET A 249 -14.31 -5.74 -0.12
CA MET A 249 -13.00 -5.41 -0.68
C MET A 249 -13.10 -4.18 -1.59
N ASN A 250 -12.00 -3.45 -1.76
CA ASN A 250 -12.00 -2.24 -2.58
C ASN A 250 -10.72 -2.10 -3.42
N TRP A 251 -10.84 -1.37 -4.53
CA TRP A 251 -9.74 -0.79 -5.26
C TRP A 251 -9.63 0.71 -4.95
N PHE A 252 -8.42 1.15 -4.65
CA PHE A 252 -8.06 2.56 -4.56
C PHE A 252 -7.14 2.94 -5.71
N THR A 253 -7.51 4.00 -6.43
CA THR A 253 -6.80 4.49 -7.63
C THR A 253 -6.75 6.01 -7.63
N ASN A 254 -6.13 6.61 -8.65
CA ASN A 254 -5.94 8.07 -8.74
C ASN A 254 -5.28 8.65 -7.46
N LEU A 255 -4.31 7.92 -6.91
CA LEU A 255 -3.68 8.24 -5.62
C LEU A 255 -2.92 9.57 -5.64
N ASN A 256 -2.53 10.06 -6.83
CA ASN A 256 -1.91 11.37 -7.02
C ASN A 256 -2.89 12.55 -7.04
N GLY A 257 -4.20 12.27 -7.19
CA GLY A 257 -5.26 13.26 -7.14
C GLY A 257 -6.13 13.10 -5.90
N ALA A 258 -7.42 13.34 -6.06
CA ALA A 258 -8.42 13.16 -5.01
C ALA A 258 -8.55 11.71 -4.51
N GLY A 259 -8.01 10.72 -5.24
CA GLY A 259 -8.28 9.32 -5.00
C GLY A 259 -9.60 8.87 -5.64
N THR A 260 -9.78 7.57 -5.77
CA THR A 260 -11.02 6.95 -6.25
C THR A 260 -11.15 5.59 -5.60
N THR A 261 -12.31 5.35 -5.00
CA THR A 261 -12.68 4.06 -4.39
C THR A 261 -13.65 3.33 -5.31
N THR A 262 -13.38 2.06 -5.59
CA THR A 262 -14.30 1.20 -6.34
C THR A 262 -14.46 -0.13 -5.60
N PRO A 263 -15.69 -0.63 -5.39
CA PRO A 263 -15.90 -1.95 -4.83
C PRO A 263 -15.20 -3.05 -5.66
N ALA A 264 -14.61 -4.02 -4.97
CA ALA A 264 -13.92 -5.17 -5.55
C ALA A 264 -14.57 -6.52 -5.19
N GLY A 265 -15.86 -6.49 -4.82
CA GLY A 265 -16.59 -7.66 -4.34
C GLY A 265 -16.36 -7.96 -2.85
N THR A 266 -16.93 -9.06 -2.36
CA THR A 266 -16.88 -9.45 -0.95
C THR A 266 -15.93 -10.64 -0.74
N ARG A 267 -15.17 -10.64 0.35
CA ARG A 267 -14.27 -11.76 0.73
C ARG A 267 -15.03 -12.87 1.46
N GLY A 268 -16.07 -12.50 2.20
CA GLY A 268 -16.66 -13.29 3.27
C GLY A 268 -16.80 -12.42 4.53
N PRO A 269 -17.11 -13.00 5.70
CA PRO A 269 -17.31 -12.21 6.93
C PRO A 269 -16.05 -11.42 7.33
N THR A 270 -16.28 -10.37 8.13
CA THR A 270 -15.22 -9.59 8.78
C THR A 270 -14.19 -10.52 9.45
N ALA A 271 -12.90 -10.25 9.20
CA ALA A 271 -11.77 -11.04 9.70
C ALA A 271 -10.69 -10.15 10.33
N MET A 272 -11.08 -9.38 11.34
CA MET A 272 -10.19 -8.49 12.10
C MET A 272 -8.98 -9.26 12.65
N ASN A 273 -7.80 -8.66 12.62
CA ASN A 273 -6.53 -9.29 13.04
C ASN A 273 -6.13 -10.57 12.27
N GLY A 274 -6.74 -10.81 11.10
CA GLY A 274 -6.37 -11.92 10.22
C GLY A 274 -5.00 -11.72 9.57
N ASN A 275 -4.36 -12.83 9.18
CA ASN A 275 -3.11 -12.80 8.44
C ASN A 275 -3.39 -12.73 6.93
N PHE A 276 -2.55 -12.03 6.19
CA PHE A 276 -2.68 -11.93 4.74
C PHE A 276 -1.30 -11.82 4.07
N VAL A 277 -1.16 -12.48 2.91
CA VAL A 277 0.09 -12.46 2.15
C VAL A 277 -0.19 -12.66 0.67
N MET A 278 0.52 -11.92 -0.18
CA MET A 278 0.60 -12.21 -1.60
C MET A 278 1.73 -13.22 -1.81
N TYR A 279 1.38 -14.48 -2.07
CA TYR A 279 2.37 -15.56 -2.20
C TYR A 279 2.78 -15.83 -3.65
N ALA A 280 1.98 -15.36 -4.61
CA ALA A 280 2.30 -15.34 -6.03
C ALA A 280 1.65 -14.12 -6.67
N ALA A 281 2.09 -13.76 -7.89
CA ALA A 281 1.51 -12.65 -8.63
C ALA A 281 -0.01 -12.81 -8.74
N GLY A 282 -0.76 -11.85 -8.19
CA GLY A 282 -2.22 -11.86 -8.16
C GLY A 282 -2.85 -12.93 -7.28
N LYS A 283 -2.08 -13.68 -6.49
CA LYS A 283 -2.62 -14.68 -5.56
C LYS A 283 -2.35 -14.26 -4.12
N ILE A 284 -3.43 -13.97 -3.40
CA ILE A 284 -3.42 -13.53 -2.02
C ILE A 284 -4.04 -14.64 -1.16
N LEU A 285 -3.32 -15.04 -0.12
CA LEU A 285 -3.83 -15.92 0.93
C LEU A 285 -4.22 -15.05 2.13
N THR A 286 -5.43 -15.24 2.64
CA THR A 286 -5.85 -14.69 3.93
C THR A 286 -6.25 -15.83 4.88
N VAL A 287 -5.84 -15.76 6.15
CA VAL A 287 -6.03 -16.83 7.12
C VAL A 287 -6.39 -16.28 8.49
N GLY A 288 -7.41 -16.87 9.11
CA GLY A 288 -7.84 -16.55 10.47
C GLY A 288 -8.49 -15.18 10.55
N GLY A 289 -8.32 -14.53 11.70
CA GLY A 289 -9.03 -13.32 12.06
C GLY A 289 -10.35 -13.62 12.78
N ALA A 290 -11.02 -12.56 13.22
CA ALA A 290 -12.23 -12.64 14.03
C ALA A 290 -13.30 -11.63 13.56
N PRO A 291 -14.58 -11.84 13.90
CA PRO A 291 -15.64 -10.89 13.58
C PRO A 291 -15.44 -9.50 14.21
N SER A 292 -14.65 -9.40 15.29
CA SER A 292 -14.29 -8.14 15.92
C SER A 292 -12.91 -8.20 16.59
N PHE A 293 -12.38 -7.04 16.93
CA PHE A 293 -11.06 -6.84 17.52
C PHE A 293 -10.90 -7.53 18.87
N SER A 294 -11.94 -7.49 19.72
CA SER A 294 -11.88 -8.00 21.09
C SER A 294 -12.54 -9.36 21.29
N LEU A 295 -13.26 -9.90 20.30
CA LEU A 295 -13.91 -11.21 20.41
C LEU A 295 -13.04 -12.32 19.81
N VAL A 296 -12.77 -13.35 20.61
CA VAL A 296 -12.04 -14.56 20.20
C VAL A 296 -13.02 -15.74 20.13
N ARG A 297 -13.83 -15.85 19.07
CA ARG A 297 -14.70 -17.00 18.79
C ARG A 297 -14.81 -17.24 17.27
N PRO A 298 -14.99 -18.51 16.85
CA PRO A 298 -13.98 -19.28 16.12
C PRO A 298 -13.35 -18.51 14.94
N PRO A 299 -12.06 -18.75 14.66
CA PRO A 299 -11.34 -18.03 13.61
C PRO A 299 -12.08 -18.12 12.27
N VAL A 300 -12.11 -17.01 11.55
CA VAL A 300 -12.66 -16.98 10.19
C VAL A 300 -11.84 -17.96 9.33
N PRO A 301 -12.49 -18.81 8.51
CA PRO A 301 -11.78 -19.77 7.66
C PRO A 301 -10.79 -19.08 6.71
N ALA A 302 -9.76 -19.82 6.30
CA ALA A 302 -8.83 -19.34 5.28
C ALA A 302 -9.55 -19.11 3.93
N SER A 303 -9.11 -18.09 3.20
CA SER A 303 -9.58 -17.83 1.83
C SER A 303 -8.43 -17.46 0.90
N VAL A 304 -8.50 -17.94 -0.35
CA VAL A 304 -7.58 -17.59 -1.42
C VAL A 304 -8.28 -16.61 -2.35
N LEU A 305 -7.68 -15.44 -2.51
CA LEU A 305 -8.15 -14.39 -3.40
C LEU A 305 -7.26 -14.36 -4.65
N HIS A 306 -7.91 -14.36 -5.82
CA HIS A 306 -7.25 -14.16 -7.10
C HIS A 306 -7.51 -12.73 -7.56
N ALA A 307 -6.55 -11.84 -7.35
CA ALA A 307 -6.59 -10.46 -7.82
C ALA A 307 -5.99 -10.32 -9.21
N ALA A 308 -6.85 -9.98 -10.17
CA ALA A 308 -6.44 -9.56 -11.51
C ALA A 308 -6.44 -8.03 -11.61
N ALA A 309 -5.51 -7.49 -12.41
CA ALA A 309 -5.53 -6.08 -12.74
C ALA A 309 -6.82 -5.74 -13.49
N ARG A 310 -7.36 -4.54 -13.26
CA ARG A 310 -8.45 -4.02 -14.10
C ARG A 310 -7.95 -3.90 -15.53
N ASN A 311 -8.54 -4.67 -16.44
CA ASN A 311 -8.37 -4.45 -17.88
C ASN A 311 -9.01 -3.11 -18.23
N ALA A 312 -8.51 -2.44 -19.29
CA ALA A 312 -9.01 -1.15 -19.77
C ALA A 312 -10.53 -1.10 -20.07
N CYS A 313 -11.21 -2.25 -20.07
CA CYS A 313 -12.64 -2.37 -20.34
C CYS A 313 -13.55 -2.49 -19.09
N GLY A 314 -13.05 -2.25 -17.87
CA GLY A 314 -13.92 -1.96 -16.71
C GLY A 314 -14.77 -3.11 -16.13
N GLY A 315 -14.57 -4.37 -16.53
CA GLY A 315 -15.27 -5.52 -15.94
C GLY A 315 -14.56 -6.11 -14.71
N PRO A 316 -15.26 -6.41 -13.60
CA PRO A 316 -14.68 -7.17 -12.49
C PRO A 316 -14.61 -8.67 -12.87
N SER A 317 -13.43 -9.21 -13.14
CA SER A 317 -13.25 -10.66 -13.24
C SER A 317 -12.73 -11.23 -11.92
N TRP A 318 -13.60 -11.88 -11.15
CA TRP A 318 -13.22 -12.63 -9.95
C TRP A 318 -13.81 -14.04 -10.00
N VAL A 319 -13.00 -15.04 -9.64
CA VAL A 319 -13.46 -16.40 -9.34
C VAL A 319 -13.14 -16.66 -7.86
N LEU A 320 -14.19 -16.76 -7.05
CA LEU A 320 -14.11 -17.26 -5.68
C LEU A 320 -13.85 -18.77 -5.74
N ALA A 321 -12.65 -19.21 -5.39
CA ALA A 321 -12.40 -20.63 -5.13
C ALA A 321 -12.71 -20.91 -3.66
N SER A 322 -13.84 -21.57 -3.40
CA SER A 322 -14.13 -22.13 -2.07
C SER A 322 -13.14 -23.26 -1.75
N PRO A 323 -12.92 -23.62 -0.46
CA PRO A 323 -11.89 -24.58 -0.07
C PRO A 323 -12.11 -26.03 -0.56
N LEU A 324 -13.24 -26.31 -1.22
CA LEU A 324 -13.65 -27.67 -1.60
C LEU A 324 -13.78 -27.93 -3.10
N GLN A 325 -13.47 -26.98 -3.99
CA GLN A 325 -13.50 -27.24 -5.43
C GLN A 325 -12.10 -27.29 -6.02
N ARG A 326 -11.79 -28.44 -6.63
CA ARG A 326 -10.65 -28.61 -7.53
C ARG A 326 -10.69 -27.48 -8.56
N VAL A 327 -9.57 -26.76 -8.66
CA VAL A 327 -9.34 -25.72 -9.64
C VAL A 327 -9.51 -26.32 -11.04
N LEU A 328 -10.60 -25.97 -11.72
CA LEU A 328 -10.67 -25.99 -13.18
C LEU A 328 -10.30 -24.58 -13.61
N GLU A 329 -9.12 -24.43 -14.21
CA GLU A 329 -8.69 -23.19 -14.84
C GLU A 329 -9.56 -22.92 -16.07
N ALA A 330 -10.66 -22.20 -15.88
CA ALA A 330 -11.42 -21.63 -17.00
C ALA A 330 -10.80 -20.27 -17.37
N THR A 331 -9.85 -20.27 -18.29
CA THR A 331 -9.43 -19.05 -18.97
C THR A 331 -10.55 -18.61 -19.93
N CYS A 332 -11.42 -17.69 -19.50
CA CYS A 332 -12.29 -16.98 -20.44
C CYS A 332 -11.44 -15.97 -21.22
N ALA A 333 -11.00 -16.35 -22.41
CA ALA A 333 -10.37 -15.43 -23.36
C ALA A 333 -11.45 -14.64 -24.10
N TRP A 334 -11.39 -13.30 -24.01
CA TRP A 334 -12.19 -12.43 -24.86
C TRP A 334 -11.47 -12.24 -26.19
N PHE A 335 -12.04 -12.74 -27.29
CA PHE A 335 -11.59 -12.41 -28.65
C PHE A 335 -12.35 -11.18 -29.13
N CYS A 336 -11.68 -10.03 -29.24
CA CYS A 336 -12.26 -8.84 -29.86
C CYS A 336 -11.74 -8.75 -31.31
N ARG A 337 -12.65 -8.73 -32.29
CA ARG A 337 -12.28 -8.57 -33.72
C ARG A 337 -12.19 -7.10 -34.14
N THR A 338 -12.84 -6.19 -33.41
CA THR A 338 -12.78 -4.72 -33.58
C THR A 338 -13.16 -4.01 -32.26
N PRO A 339 -12.89 -2.69 -32.10
CA PRO A 339 -13.09 -1.95 -30.84
C PRO A 339 -14.53 -1.93 -30.30
N LEU A 340 -15.53 -2.29 -31.11
CA LEU A 340 -16.95 -2.22 -30.77
C LEU A 340 -17.65 -3.59 -30.73
N GLN A 341 -16.92 -4.70 -30.89
CA GLN A 341 -17.49 -6.05 -30.83
C GLN A 341 -16.58 -7.01 -30.06
N CYS A 342 -16.91 -7.24 -28.79
CA CYS A 342 -16.39 -8.37 -28.02
C CYS A 342 -17.55 -9.35 -27.79
N VAL A 343 -17.36 -10.60 -28.20
CA VAL A 343 -18.35 -11.68 -28.04
C VAL A 343 -17.77 -12.67 -27.02
N GLN A 344 -18.56 -13.03 -26.02
CA GLN A 344 -18.25 -14.11 -25.09
C GLN A 344 -18.35 -15.44 -25.84
N GLN A 345 -17.24 -16.14 -26.05
CA GLN A 345 -17.30 -17.55 -26.42
C GLN A 345 -17.37 -18.38 -25.14
N ASP A 346 -18.53 -18.96 -24.88
CA ASP A 346 -18.66 -20.05 -23.93
C ASP A 346 -17.91 -21.26 -24.50
N MET A 347 -16.67 -21.47 -24.07
CA MET A 347 -16.05 -22.78 -24.22
C MET A 347 -16.69 -23.70 -23.18
N HIS A 348 -17.58 -24.58 -23.63
CA HIS A 348 -18.17 -25.61 -22.79
C HIS A 348 -17.12 -26.64 -22.35
N CYS A 349 -17.03 -26.79 -21.03
CA CYS A 349 -16.50 -27.90 -20.21
C CYS A 349 -14.99 -28.17 -20.24
#